data_AF-A0A2E0XYL8-F1
#
_entry.id   AF-A0A2E0XYL8-F1
#
_cell.length_a   1.000
_cell.length_b   1.000
_cell.length_c   1.000
_cell.angle_alpha   90.00
_cell.angle_beta   90.00
_cell.angle_gamma   90.00
#
_symmetry.space_group_name_H-M   'P 1'
#
loop_
_entity.id
_entity.type
_entity.pdbx_description
1 polymer ?
#
loop_
_entity_poly.entity_id
_entity_poly.type
_entity_poly.pdbx_seq_one_letter_code
_entity_poly.pdbx_strand_id
1 'polypeptide(L)'
;MSTHDVIIIGGGAGGLSCAITLASAHDKPWFGDRRIMVIDDDRSDLNRAMLYNAPGVSPGTTGVELLETMRSQLDGFPPASMLKGSVVRWNRRADEVFEVILEEETTLTGRILVFATGYKRWDLQCEELHPVQHPRGGKSDRIMIEHDGVYHAGRDLHVAGLLAGGSSQFAIAAGIGAQVAVEILSTWAGKRTHIHHVLKSL
;
A
#
# COMPACT_ATOMS: atom_id res chain seq x y z
N MET A 1 15.69 -4.88 17.01
CA MET A 1 14.69 -5.08 15.94
C MET A 1 14.91 -3.99 14.90
N SER A 2 15.07 -4.32 13.63
CA SER A 2 15.24 -3.32 12.57
C SER A 2 13.88 -2.67 12.27
N THR A 3 13.77 -1.37 12.51
CA THR A 3 12.59 -0.57 12.11
C THR A 3 12.54 -0.41 10.60
N HIS A 4 11.37 -0.60 10.01
CA HIS A 4 11.11 -0.35 8.60
C HIS A 4 10.85 1.14 8.37
N ASP A 5 11.13 1.62 7.17
CA ASP A 5 10.80 3.00 6.81
C ASP A 5 9.35 3.13 6.40
N VAL A 6 8.80 2.09 5.76
CA VAL A 6 7.38 2.01 5.43
C VAL A 6 6.85 0.61 5.76
N ILE A 7 5.72 0.55 6.46
CA ILE A 7 4.89 -0.66 6.55
C ILE A 7 3.59 -0.39 5.79
N ILE A 8 3.26 -1.28 4.86
CA ILE A 8 2.05 -1.26 4.06
C ILE A 8 1.17 -2.42 4.53
N ILE A 9 -0.05 -2.11 5.00
CA ILE A 9 -1.00 -3.11 5.50
C ILE A 9 -2.02 -3.40 4.39
N GLY A 10 -1.91 -4.59 3.80
CA GLY A 10 -2.70 -5.08 2.68
C GLY A 10 -1.86 -5.22 1.41
N GLY A 11 -1.77 -6.45 0.87
CA GLY A 11 -1.06 -6.79 -0.37
C GLY A 11 -1.98 -6.91 -1.60
N GLY A 12 -3.06 -6.14 -1.65
CA GLY A 12 -3.90 -6.02 -2.85
C GLY A 12 -3.31 -5.07 -3.90
N ALA A 13 -4.10 -4.73 -4.93
CA ALA A 13 -3.67 -3.85 -6.02
C ALA A 13 -3.03 -2.53 -5.55
N GLY A 14 -3.66 -1.84 -4.59
CA GLY A 14 -3.15 -0.56 -4.08
C GLY A 14 -1.88 -0.71 -3.25
N GLY A 15 -1.82 -1.71 -2.37
CA GLY A 15 -0.65 -1.94 -1.52
C GLY A 15 0.57 -2.41 -2.29
N LEU A 16 0.40 -3.39 -3.19
CA LEU A 16 1.49 -3.86 -4.06
C LEU A 16 1.95 -2.74 -5.01
N SER A 17 1.03 -1.97 -5.60
CA SER A 17 1.42 -0.85 -6.47
C SER A 17 2.19 0.23 -5.70
N CYS A 18 1.79 0.55 -4.46
CA CYS A 18 2.54 1.44 -3.59
C CYS A 18 3.95 0.89 -3.31
N ALA A 19 4.04 -0.37 -2.89
CA ALA A 19 5.31 -1.03 -2.56
C ALA A 19 6.28 -1.07 -3.75
N ILE A 20 5.79 -1.50 -4.92
CA ILE A 20 6.57 -1.56 -6.16
C ILE A 20 7.07 -0.18 -6.55
N THR A 21 6.21 0.83 -6.50
CA THR A 21 6.57 2.20 -6.88
C THR A 21 7.63 2.78 -5.93
N LEU A 22 7.46 2.58 -4.61
CA LEU A 22 8.47 2.96 -3.61
C LEU A 22 9.80 2.26 -3.86
N ALA A 23 9.78 0.93 -3.97
CA ALA A 23 10.97 0.10 -4.09
C ALA A 23 11.72 0.33 -5.42
N SER A 24 11.01 0.78 -6.45
CA SER A 24 11.63 1.14 -7.74
C SER A 24 12.61 2.31 -7.63
N ALA A 25 12.50 3.15 -6.59
CA ALA A 25 13.40 4.27 -6.35
C ALA A 25 14.72 3.89 -5.64
N HIS A 26 14.98 2.60 -5.40
CA HIS A 26 16.12 2.13 -4.60
C HIS A 26 17.51 2.54 -5.12
N ASP A 27 17.61 2.88 -6.41
CA ASP A 27 18.85 3.36 -7.03
C ASP A 27 19.09 4.88 -6.82
N LYS A 28 18.13 5.58 -6.22
CA LYS A 28 18.21 7.03 -6.01
C LYS A 28 19.07 7.35 -4.78
N PRO A 29 19.98 8.34 -4.84
CA PRO A 29 20.87 8.67 -3.72
C PRO A 29 20.13 9.00 -2.41
N TRP A 30 18.96 9.64 -2.52
CA TRP A 30 18.14 10.01 -1.37
C TRP A 30 17.30 8.86 -0.82
N PHE A 31 17.22 7.71 -1.51
CA PHE A 31 16.53 6.51 -1.00
C PHE A 31 17.32 5.82 0.11
N GLY A 32 18.65 5.82 0.04
CA GLY A 32 19.52 5.26 1.07
C GLY A 32 19.32 3.75 1.26
N ASP A 33 19.28 3.30 2.50
CA ASP A 33 19.11 1.90 2.92
C ASP A 33 17.68 1.57 3.35
N ARG A 34 16.70 2.38 2.93
CA ARG A 34 15.33 2.30 3.40
C ARG A 34 14.68 0.95 3.11
N ARG A 35 13.84 0.49 4.05
CA ARG A 35 13.18 -0.82 4.01
C ARG A 35 11.66 -0.68 3.94
N ILE A 36 11.05 -1.46 3.05
CA ILE A 36 9.60 -1.48 2.81
C ILE A 36 9.07 -2.86 3.18
N MET A 37 8.09 -2.92 4.08
CA MET A 37 7.41 -4.15 4.46
C MET A 37 5.96 -4.11 4.00
N VAL A 38 5.51 -5.13 3.26
CA VAL A 38 4.09 -5.35 2.97
C VAL A 38 3.59 -6.49 3.83
N ILE A 39 2.54 -6.25 4.61
CA ILE A 39 1.87 -7.29 5.40
C ILE A 39 0.55 -7.62 4.71
N ASP A 40 0.33 -8.88 4.34
CA ASP A 40 -0.85 -9.29 3.57
C ASP A 40 -1.51 -10.54 4.18
N ASP A 41 -2.83 -10.50 4.29
CA ASP A 41 -3.65 -11.61 4.79
C ASP A 41 -4.21 -12.49 3.65
N ASP A 42 -3.88 -12.16 2.40
CA ASP A 42 -4.30 -12.85 1.17
C ASP A 42 -5.83 -12.85 0.94
N ARG A 43 -6.54 -11.87 1.50
CA ARG A 43 -8.00 -11.75 1.37
C ARG A 43 -8.42 -10.64 0.39
N SER A 44 -7.60 -10.37 -0.64
CA SER A 44 -7.87 -9.38 -1.69
C SER A 44 -9.13 -9.69 -2.49
N ASP A 45 -9.89 -8.66 -2.86
CA ASP A 45 -11.07 -8.80 -3.73
C ASP A 45 -10.72 -9.26 -5.14
N LEU A 46 -9.48 -9.04 -5.59
CA LEU A 46 -9.00 -9.53 -6.88
C LEU A 46 -8.97 -11.06 -6.97
N ASN A 47 -8.90 -11.78 -5.84
CA ASN A 47 -8.92 -13.25 -5.84
C ASN A 47 -10.21 -13.84 -6.44
N ARG A 48 -11.24 -13.01 -6.68
CA ARG A 48 -12.51 -13.39 -7.30
C ARG A 48 -12.78 -12.68 -8.63
N ALA A 49 -11.80 -11.95 -9.16
CA ALA A 49 -11.97 -11.12 -10.34
C ALA A 49 -11.39 -11.77 -11.60
N MET A 50 -11.98 -11.41 -12.75
CA MET A 50 -11.44 -11.66 -14.08
C MET A 50 -11.36 -10.31 -14.79
N LEU A 51 -10.19 -9.96 -15.34
CA LEU A 51 -9.94 -8.62 -15.85
C LEU A 51 -10.09 -8.56 -17.37
N TYR A 52 -11.03 -7.73 -17.83
CA TYR A 52 -11.22 -7.38 -19.24
C TYR A 52 -11.04 -5.88 -19.51
N ASN A 53 -10.97 -5.08 -18.44
CA ASN A 53 -11.03 -3.61 -18.47
C ASN A 53 -9.86 -2.97 -17.74
N ALA A 54 -8.72 -3.67 -17.66
CA ALA A 54 -7.46 -3.16 -17.15
C ALA A 54 -6.49 -2.92 -18.31
N PRO A 55 -6.30 -1.67 -18.78
CA PRO A 55 -5.37 -1.36 -19.86
C PRO A 55 -3.95 -1.86 -19.54
N GLY A 56 -3.30 -2.49 -20.51
CA GLY A 56 -1.97 -3.09 -20.35
C GLY A 56 -1.96 -4.47 -19.70
N VAL A 57 -3.12 -4.99 -19.24
CA VAL A 57 -3.29 -6.37 -18.79
C VAL A 57 -4.00 -7.16 -19.89
N SER A 58 -3.53 -8.37 -20.18
CA SER A 58 -4.17 -9.25 -21.16
C SER A 58 -5.64 -9.52 -20.76
N PRO A 59 -6.60 -9.38 -21.69
CA PRO A 59 -8.00 -9.70 -21.39
C PRO A 59 -8.17 -11.15 -20.96
N GLY A 60 -8.93 -11.38 -19.89
CA GLY A 60 -9.12 -12.71 -19.32
C GLY A 60 -8.03 -13.15 -18.34
N THR A 61 -7.09 -12.28 -17.97
CA THR A 61 -6.22 -12.52 -16.81
C THR A 61 -7.05 -12.53 -15.52
N THR A 62 -6.89 -13.57 -14.71
CA THR A 62 -7.52 -13.65 -13.38
C THR A 62 -6.84 -12.70 -12.41
N GLY A 63 -7.57 -12.23 -11.39
CA GLY A 63 -6.95 -11.37 -10.38
C GLY A 63 -5.91 -12.11 -9.51
N VAL A 64 -5.97 -13.44 -9.41
CA VAL A 64 -4.94 -14.26 -8.75
C VAL A 64 -3.63 -14.20 -9.55
N GLU A 65 -3.67 -14.50 -10.84
CA GLU A 65 -2.49 -14.42 -11.73
C GLU A 65 -1.87 -13.01 -11.74
N LEU A 66 -2.72 -11.98 -11.73
CA LEU A 66 -2.27 -10.60 -11.66
C LEU A 66 -1.57 -10.29 -10.34
N LEU A 67 -2.13 -10.71 -9.20
CA LEU A 67 -1.50 -10.52 -7.89
C LEU A 67 -0.17 -11.28 -7.80
N GLU A 68 -0.10 -12.51 -8.30
CA GLU A 68 1.15 -13.27 -8.36
C GLU A 68 2.20 -12.54 -9.21
N THR A 69 1.82 -12.02 -10.37
CA THR A 69 2.71 -11.20 -11.22
C THR A 69 3.23 -9.98 -10.49
N MET A 70 2.37 -9.26 -9.76
CA MET A 70 2.76 -8.08 -8.98
C MET A 70 3.68 -8.45 -7.79
N ARG A 71 3.43 -9.58 -7.12
CA ARG A 71 4.30 -10.08 -6.03
C ARG A 71 5.68 -10.45 -6.58
N SER A 72 5.75 -11.18 -7.69
CA SER A 72 7.02 -11.49 -8.36
C SER A 72 7.77 -10.25 -8.83
N GLN A 73 7.06 -9.19 -9.25
CA GLN A 73 7.69 -7.91 -9.56
C GLN A 73 8.29 -7.26 -8.30
N LEU A 74 7.58 -7.30 -7.16
CA LEU A 74 8.06 -6.75 -5.90
C LEU A 74 9.30 -7.51 -5.39
N ASP A 75 9.33 -8.83 -5.53
CA ASP A 75 10.48 -9.68 -5.17
C ASP A 75 11.76 -9.29 -5.92
N GLY A 76 11.63 -8.66 -7.09
CA GLY A 76 12.75 -8.12 -7.86
C GLY A 76 13.43 -6.90 -7.22
N PHE A 77 12.85 -6.31 -6.16
CA PHE A 77 13.41 -5.13 -5.49
C PHE A 77 13.98 -5.45 -4.10
N PRO A 78 15.32 -5.41 -3.90
CA PRO A 78 15.96 -5.73 -2.63
C PRO A 78 15.49 -5.00 -1.36
N PRO A 79 15.04 -3.72 -1.39
CA PRO A 79 14.57 -3.05 -0.18
C PRO A 79 13.16 -3.45 0.26
N ALA A 80 12.40 -4.16 -0.57
CA ALA A 80 11.05 -4.56 -0.28
C ALA A 80 10.97 -6.04 0.13
N SER A 81 10.06 -6.33 1.04
CA SER A 81 9.75 -7.70 1.46
C SER A 81 8.28 -7.82 1.81
N MET A 82 7.73 -9.03 1.67
CA MET A 82 6.38 -9.36 2.10
C MET A 82 6.39 -10.26 3.33
N LEU A 83 5.44 -10.03 4.22
CA LEU A 83 5.11 -10.90 5.33
C LEU A 83 3.64 -11.32 5.20
N LYS A 84 3.38 -12.61 5.17
CA LYS A 84 2.00 -13.12 5.26
C LYS A 84 1.53 -12.98 6.70
N GLY A 85 0.37 -12.36 6.91
CA GLY A 85 -0.24 -12.24 8.23
C GLY A 85 -1.34 -11.18 8.28
N SER A 86 -2.18 -11.27 9.31
CA SER A 86 -3.23 -10.29 9.59
C SER A 86 -2.75 -9.33 10.66
N VAL A 87 -2.78 -8.03 10.39
CA VAL A 87 -2.58 -7.00 11.42
C VAL A 87 -3.89 -6.84 12.20
N VAL A 88 -3.81 -6.80 13.53
CA VAL A 88 -4.96 -6.64 14.43
C VAL A 88 -4.95 -5.33 15.18
N ARG A 89 -3.77 -4.75 15.40
CA ARG A 89 -3.61 -3.52 16.18
C ARG A 89 -2.41 -2.73 15.69
N TRP A 90 -2.50 -1.42 15.80
CA TRP A 90 -1.34 -0.56 15.67
C TRP A 90 -1.45 0.61 16.65
N ASN A 91 -0.31 1.15 17.04
CA ASN A 91 -0.21 2.32 17.89
C ASN A 91 1.01 3.15 17.54
N ARG A 92 0.92 4.46 17.73
CA ARG A 92 2.07 5.35 17.70
C ARG A 92 2.76 5.30 19.06
N ARG A 93 4.05 5.01 19.07
CA ARG A 93 4.88 5.02 20.28
C ARG A 93 5.32 6.44 20.61
N ALA A 94 5.88 6.62 21.82
CA ALA A 94 6.38 7.92 22.29
C ALA A 94 7.54 8.49 21.46
N ASP A 95 8.26 7.64 20.72
CA ASP A 95 9.33 8.02 19.79
C ASP A 95 8.80 8.32 18.37
N GLU A 96 7.48 8.50 18.22
CA GLU A 96 6.75 8.74 16.96
C GLU A 96 6.81 7.59 15.95
N VAL A 97 7.43 6.46 16.30
CA VAL A 97 7.46 5.24 15.49
C VAL A 97 6.17 4.47 15.67
N PHE A 98 5.66 3.89 14.60
CA PHE A 98 4.50 3.01 14.66
C PHE A 98 4.92 1.60 15.08
N GLU A 99 4.11 1.01 15.95
CA GLU A 99 4.10 -0.39 16.28
C GLU A 99 2.91 -1.05 15.59
N VAL A 100 3.15 -2.13 14.87
CA VAL A 100 2.15 -2.91 14.14
C VAL A 100 2.17 -4.34 14.67
N ILE A 101 1.01 -4.81 15.12
CA ILE A 101 0.86 -6.08 15.84
C ILE A 101 -0.04 -7.00 15.01
N LEU A 102 0.46 -8.19 14.74
CA LEU A 102 -0.24 -9.23 13.98
C LEU A 102 -0.94 -10.24 14.92
N GLU A 103 -1.85 -11.05 14.39
CA GLU A 103 -2.61 -12.09 15.14
C GLU A 103 -1.70 -13.05 15.94
N GLU A 104 -0.49 -13.33 15.44
CA GLU A 104 0.47 -14.24 16.08
C GLU A 104 1.37 -13.54 17.12
N GLU A 105 0.94 -12.38 17.65
CA GLU A 105 1.71 -11.50 18.55
C GLU A 105 3.07 -11.05 17.97
N THR A 106 3.27 -11.27 16.67
CA THR A 106 4.42 -10.73 15.93
C THR A 106 4.28 -9.23 15.85
N THR A 107 5.34 -8.53 16.27
CA THR A 107 5.37 -7.07 16.32
C THR A 107 6.43 -6.53 15.38
N LEU A 108 6.04 -5.58 14.53
CA LEU A 108 6.92 -4.86 13.63
C LEU A 108 6.87 -3.36 13.93
N THR A 109 7.97 -2.67 13.62
CA THR A 109 8.05 -1.21 13.77
C THR A 109 8.26 -0.54 12.42
N GLY A 110 7.60 0.60 12.22
CA GLY A 110 7.62 1.37 10.98
C GLY A 110 7.61 2.88 11.23
N ARG A 111 8.29 3.67 10.38
CA ARG A 111 8.23 5.15 10.46
C ARG A 111 7.00 5.74 9.76
N ILE A 112 6.58 5.11 8.67
CA ILE A 112 5.39 5.48 7.89
C ILE A 112 4.47 4.25 7.83
N LEU A 113 3.16 4.45 8.02
CA LEU A 113 2.15 3.44 7.75
C LEU A 113 1.30 3.80 6.54
N VAL A 114 1.04 2.80 5.70
CA VAL A 114 0.11 2.89 4.59
C VAL A 114 -0.98 1.84 4.75
N PHE A 115 -2.23 2.26 4.87
CA PHE A 115 -3.38 1.36 4.94
C PHE A 115 -3.95 1.10 3.53
N ALA A 116 -3.84 -0.14 3.07
CA ALA A 116 -4.30 -0.61 1.76
C ALA A 116 -5.21 -1.84 1.88
N THR A 117 -6.01 -1.92 2.95
CA THR A 117 -6.81 -3.10 3.35
C THR A 117 -8.08 -3.33 2.53
N GLY A 118 -8.32 -2.49 1.52
CA GLY A 118 -9.57 -2.45 0.77
C GLY A 118 -10.70 -1.77 1.55
N TYR A 119 -11.88 -1.71 0.93
CA TYR A 119 -13.03 -0.94 1.41
C TYR A 119 -14.15 -1.77 2.07
N LYS A 120 -13.91 -3.05 2.41
CA LYS A 120 -14.97 -3.96 2.92
C LYS A 120 -14.97 -4.13 4.44
N ARG A 121 -13.84 -3.89 5.09
CA ARG A 121 -13.63 -4.21 6.50
C ARG A 121 -12.50 -3.37 7.08
N TRP A 122 -12.62 -3.08 8.37
CA TRP A 122 -11.61 -2.43 9.17
C TRP A 122 -11.56 -3.17 10.50
N ASP A 123 -10.69 -4.16 10.54
CA ASP A 123 -10.54 -5.06 11.69
C ASP A 123 -9.34 -4.63 12.57
N LEU A 124 -8.90 -3.37 12.43
CA LEU A 124 -7.74 -2.81 13.09
C LEU A 124 -8.14 -2.03 14.34
N GLN A 125 -7.58 -2.42 15.48
CA GLN A 125 -7.70 -1.66 16.72
C GLN A 125 -6.74 -0.48 16.70
N CYS A 126 -7.29 0.74 16.73
CA CYS A 126 -6.55 1.98 16.89
C CYS A 126 -7.48 3.13 17.34
N GLU A 127 -6.90 4.18 17.90
CA GLU A 127 -7.63 5.38 18.34
C GLU A 127 -7.61 6.51 17.30
N GLU A 128 -6.57 6.58 16.45
CA GLU A 128 -6.30 7.75 15.61
C GLU A 128 -7.13 7.76 14.31
N LEU A 129 -7.60 6.59 13.84
CA LEU A 129 -8.32 6.44 12.57
C LEU A 129 -9.68 5.78 12.75
N HIS A 130 -10.70 6.37 12.14
CA HIS A 130 -12.07 5.87 12.15
C HIS A 130 -12.62 5.79 10.72
N PRO A 131 -13.04 4.61 10.25
CA PRO A 131 -13.65 4.49 8.94
C PRO A 131 -15.00 5.19 8.85
N VAL A 132 -15.22 5.85 7.73
CA VAL A 132 -16.49 6.48 7.35
C VAL A 132 -17.09 5.76 6.14
N GLN A 133 -18.34 6.07 5.81
CA GLN A 133 -19.00 5.50 4.64
C GLN A 133 -18.25 5.86 3.36
N HIS A 134 -18.00 4.86 2.52
CA HIS A 134 -17.29 5.05 1.25
C HIS A 134 -18.19 5.77 0.22
N PRO A 135 -17.79 6.93 -0.30
CA PRO A 135 -18.62 7.79 -1.15
C PRO A 135 -18.94 7.15 -2.52
N ARG A 136 -18.07 6.25 -2.98
CA ARG A 136 -18.16 5.57 -4.29
C ARG A 136 -18.30 4.05 -4.17
N GLY A 137 -18.74 3.55 -3.00
CA GLY A 137 -18.66 2.12 -2.67
C GLY A 137 -19.71 1.27 -3.38
N GLY A 138 -20.75 1.89 -3.93
CA GLY A 138 -21.90 1.21 -4.55
C GLY A 138 -22.81 0.48 -3.55
N LYS A 139 -22.34 0.22 -2.33
CA LYS A 139 -23.10 -0.37 -1.22
C LYS A 139 -22.80 0.41 0.07
N SER A 140 -23.76 0.42 0.99
CA SER A 140 -23.68 1.15 2.27
C SER A 140 -22.68 0.55 3.25
N ASP A 141 -22.30 -0.72 3.08
CA ASP A 141 -21.34 -1.46 3.91
C ASP A 141 -19.89 -1.28 3.45
N ARG A 142 -19.62 -0.30 2.58
CA ARG A 142 -18.26 0.03 2.14
C ARG A 142 -17.74 1.21 2.93
N ILE A 143 -16.46 1.15 3.26
CA ILE A 143 -15.79 2.10 4.12
C ILE A 143 -14.58 2.75 3.45
N MET A 144 -14.24 3.97 3.89
CA MET A 144 -12.99 4.64 3.58
C MET A 144 -12.39 5.26 4.84
N ILE A 145 -11.11 5.61 4.79
CA ILE A 145 -10.48 6.52 5.76
C ILE A 145 -10.45 7.92 5.13
N GLU A 146 -10.89 8.93 5.89
CA GLU A 146 -10.82 10.32 5.45
C GLU A 146 -9.36 10.77 5.31
N HIS A 147 -9.11 11.63 4.32
CA HIS A 147 -7.76 12.11 4.02
C HIS A 147 -7.81 13.50 3.37
N ASP A 148 -6.66 14.16 3.31
CA ASP A 148 -6.47 15.55 2.84
C ASP A 148 -6.58 15.76 1.31
N GLY A 149 -7.12 14.78 0.56
CA GLY A 149 -7.15 14.79 -0.90
C GLY A 149 -5.86 14.36 -1.61
N VAL A 150 -4.72 14.30 -0.91
CA VAL A 150 -3.46 13.67 -1.40
C VAL A 150 -3.09 12.43 -0.59
N TYR A 151 -4.12 11.81 -0.01
CA TYR A 151 -4.08 10.51 0.65
C TYR A 151 -3.32 10.48 1.99
N HIS A 152 -3.07 11.64 2.63
CA HIS A 152 -2.64 11.68 4.03
C HIS A 152 -3.84 11.58 4.96
N ALA A 153 -3.82 10.58 5.83
CA ALA A 153 -4.81 10.39 6.91
C ALA A 153 -4.31 10.95 8.26
N GLY A 154 -3.04 11.40 8.32
CA GLY A 154 -2.41 11.94 9.50
C GLY A 154 -0.90 12.07 9.30
N ARG A 155 -0.18 12.44 10.37
CA ARG A 155 1.28 12.53 10.34
C ARG A 155 1.89 11.15 10.09
N ASP A 156 2.65 11.00 9.00
CA ASP A 156 3.28 9.75 8.58
C ASP A 156 2.28 8.59 8.36
N LEU A 157 0.99 8.92 8.14
CA LEU A 157 -0.10 7.99 7.89
C LEU A 157 -0.71 8.26 6.52
N HIS A 158 -0.77 7.21 5.69
CA HIS A 158 -1.36 7.27 4.38
C HIS A 158 -2.44 6.21 4.21
N VAL A 159 -3.39 6.49 3.32
CA VAL A 159 -4.41 5.53 2.89
C VAL A 159 -4.29 5.28 1.39
N ALA A 160 -4.29 4.03 0.97
CA ALA A 160 -4.11 3.64 -0.43
C ALA A 160 -5.23 2.72 -0.93
N GLY A 161 -5.30 2.58 -2.26
CA GLY A 161 -6.28 1.73 -2.92
C GLY A 161 -7.72 2.18 -2.67
N LEU A 162 -8.65 1.23 -2.57
CA LEU A 162 -10.07 1.54 -2.41
C LEU A 162 -10.40 2.11 -1.03
N LEU A 163 -9.58 1.85 0.00
CA LEU A 163 -9.79 2.45 1.31
C LEU A 163 -9.65 3.98 1.27
N ALA A 164 -9.00 4.53 0.25
CA ALA A 164 -8.86 5.97 0.01
C ALA A 164 -10.05 6.58 -0.76
N GLY A 165 -11.18 5.88 -0.86
CA GLY A 165 -12.40 6.43 -1.47
C GLY A 165 -12.51 6.26 -3.00
N GLY A 166 -11.55 5.60 -3.65
CA GLY A 166 -11.58 5.31 -5.09
C GLY A 166 -12.66 4.29 -5.50
N SER A 167 -13.17 4.38 -6.72
CA SER A 167 -14.12 3.37 -7.25
C SER A 167 -13.44 2.01 -7.44
N SER A 168 -14.24 0.94 -7.31
CA SER A 168 -13.76 -0.46 -7.35
C SER A 168 -13.29 -0.94 -8.73
N GLN A 169 -12.08 -0.56 -9.10
CA GLN A 169 -11.39 -1.05 -10.30
C GLN A 169 -9.90 -1.22 -10.00
N PHE A 170 -9.28 -2.25 -10.60
CA PHE A 170 -7.85 -2.52 -10.46
C PHE A 170 -6.99 -1.27 -10.74
N ALA A 171 -7.20 -0.64 -11.90
CA ALA A 171 -6.40 0.52 -12.32
C ALA A 171 -6.53 1.70 -11.36
N ILE A 172 -7.70 1.91 -10.77
CA ILE A 172 -7.93 2.98 -9.78
C ILE A 172 -7.19 2.64 -8.48
N ALA A 173 -7.37 1.43 -7.96
CA ALA A 173 -6.72 1.01 -6.73
C ALA A 173 -5.19 1.06 -6.85
N ALA A 174 -4.65 0.53 -7.95
CA ALA A 174 -3.23 0.58 -8.25
C ALA A 174 -2.74 2.03 -8.41
N GLY A 175 -3.46 2.85 -9.19
CA GLY A 175 -3.10 4.26 -9.40
C GLY A 175 -3.02 5.08 -8.10
N ILE A 176 -3.97 4.90 -7.19
CA ILE A 176 -3.92 5.52 -5.85
C ILE A 176 -2.70 5.03 -5.07
N GLY A 177 -2.40 3.72 -5.12
CA GLY A 177 -1.20 3.16 -4.50
C GLY A 177 0.09 3.80 -5.02
N ALA A 178 0.22 3.93 -6.33
CA ALA A 178 1.35 4.62 -6.96
C ALA A 178 1.42 6.11 -6.57
N GLN A 179 0.28 6.80 -6.47
CA GLN A 179 0.27 8.20 -6.02
C GLN A 179 0.81 8.33 -4.58
N VAL A 180 0.33 7.49 -3.65
CA VAL A 180 0.81 7.48 -2.26
C VAL A 180 2.33 7.25 -2.19
N ALA A 181 2.86 6.33 -2.99
CA ALA A 181 4.29 6.11 -3.08
C ALA A 181 5.04 7.38 -3.53
N VAL A 182 4.56 8.07 -4.56
CA VAL A 182 5.19 9.31 -5.06
C VAL A 182 5.17 10.44 -4.02
N GLU A 183 4.11 10.53 -3.20
CA GLU A 183 4.08 11.48 -2.08
C GLU A 183 5.19 11.19 -1.07
N ILE A 184 5.32 9.94 -0.63
CA ILE A 184 6.37 9.49 0.30
C ILE A 184 7.76 9.76 -0.28
N LEU A 185 7.99 9.40 -1.55
CA LEU A 185 9.27 9.62 -2.23
C LEU A 185 9.60 11.12 -2.34
N SER A 186 8.59 11.97 -2.57
CA SER A 186 8.80 13.41 -2.64
C SER A 186 9.25 13.99 -1.30
N THR A 187 8.69 13.47 -0.20
CA THR A 187 9.14 13.81 1.15
C THR A 187 10.59 13.38 1.39
N TRP A 188 10.95 12.15 1.04
CA TRP A 188 12.34 11.67 1.19
C TRP A 188 13.34 12.41 0.31
N ALA A 189 12.93 12.82 -0.90
CA ALA A 189 13.77 13.60 -1.80
C ALA A 189 13.88 15.10 -1.40
N GLY A 190 13.06 15.57 -0.45
CA GLY A 190 12.97 16.98 -0.05
C GLY A 190 12.39 17.91 -1.13
N LYS A 191 11.79 17.34 -2.19
CA LYS A 191 11.18 18.06 -3.31
C LYS A 191 10.23 17.13 -4.07
N ARG A 192 9.31 17.71 -4.84
CA ARG A 192 8.47 16.92 -5.76
C ARG A 192 9.33 16.07 -6.68
N THR A 193 9.04 14.77 -6.71
CA THR A 193 9.79 13.80 -7.49
C THR A 193 8.87 12.90 -8.31
N HIS A 194 9.47 12.19 -9.26
CA HIS A 194 8.87 11.11 -10.03
C HIS A 194 9.95 10.07 -10.32
N ILE A 195 9.57 8.81 -10.51
CA ILE A 195 10.50 7.71 -10.78
C ILE A 195 10.26 7.18 -12.17
N HIS A 196 11.17 7.51 -13.09
CA HIS A 196 11.22 6.92 -14.42
C HIS A 196 12.60 6.27 -14.62
N HIS A 197 12.61 5.08 -15.18
CA HIS A 197 13.83 4.46 -15.69
C HIS A 197 13.94 4.76 -17.18
N VAL A 198 15.09 5.30 -17.60
CA VAL A 198 15.35 5.58 -19.01
C VAL A 198 15.79 4.28 -19.68
N LEU A 199 15.34 4.05 -20.92
CA LEU A 199 15.88 2.97 -21.73
C LEU A 199 17.39 3.15 -21.83
N LYS A 200 18.16 2.13 -21.43
CA LYS A 200 19.58 2.09 -21.79
C LYS A 200 19.62 1.95 -23.31
N SER A 201 20.16 2.95 -24.00
CA SER A 201 20.43 2.85 -25.43
C SER A 201 21.29 1.60 -25.65
N LEU A 202 20.86 0.75 -26.59
CA LEU A 202 21.63 -0.41 -27.05
C LEU A 202 22.99 0.01 -27.60
#